data_AF-A0A6N1MLM2-F1
#
_entry.id   AF-A0A6N1MLM2-F1
#
_cell.length_a   1.000
_cell.length_b   1.000
_cell.length_c   1.000
_cell.angle_alpha   90.00
_cell.angle_beta   90.00
_cell.angle_gamma   90.00
#
_symmetry.space_group_name_H-M   'P 1'
#
loop_
_entity.id
_entity.type
_entity.pdbx_description
1 polymer ?
#
loop_
_entity_poly.entity_id
_entity_poly.type
_entity_poly.pdbx_seq_one_letter_code
_entity_poly.pdbx_strand_id
1 'polypeptide(L)'
;MQAAYNDNGYHMLVSNPQKEGSHILINFDPLENVQSFNSEKQKLFKFLKANDEVTFAFKAMGDHMSVQTYDLKPIKEALINKKLSCNW
;
A
#
# COMPACT_ATOMS: atom_id res chain seq x y z
N MET A 1 6.30 11.92 8.99
CA MET A 1 4.93 11.42 8.68
C MET A 1 4.32 10.91 9.98
N GLN A 2 3.26 11.55 10.47
CA GLN A 2 2.48 11.08 11.62
C GLN A 2 1.34 10.22 11.09
N ALA A 3 1.31 8.93 11.43
CA ALA A 3 0.20 8.05 11.10
C ALA A 3 -0.91 8.22 12.14
N ALA A 4 -2.15 8.41 11.69
CA ALA A 4 -3.32 8.42 12.56
C ALA A 4 -3.86 6.99 12.72
N TYR A 5 -4.15 6.60 13.97
CA TYR A 5 -4.63 5.25 14.33
C TYR A 5 -6.12 5.30 14.69
N ASN A 6 -6.86 4.26 14.30
CA ASN A 6 -8.15 3.92 14.91
C ASN A 6 -8.13 2.44 15.31
N ASP A 7 -8.91 2.08 16.34
CA ASP A 7 -8.87 0.77 17.00
C ASP A 7 -9.69 -0.35 16.30
N ASN A 8 -10.22 -0.10 15.09
CA ASN A 8 -11.23 -0.98 14.47
C ASN A 8 -10.81 -1.60 13.13
N GLY A 9 -9.55 -1.99 12.95
CA GLY A 9 -9.13 -2.73 11.76
C GLY A 9 -7.60 -2.82 11.59
N TYR A 10 -7.17 -3.64 10.63
CA TYR A 10 -5.77 -3.59 10.16
C TYR A 10 -5.65 -2.43 9.17
N HIS A 11 -4.92 -1.38 9.55
CA HIS A 11 -4.66 -0.25 8.67
C HIS A 11 -3.24 -0.32 8.13
N MET A 12 -3.09 -0.07 6.83
CA MET A 12 -1.82 0.04 6.16
C MET A 12 -1.70 1.41 5.51
N LEU A 13 -0.72 2.20 5.96
CA LEU A 13 -0.40 3.48 5.35
C LEU A 13 0.59 3.23 4.21
N VAL A 14 0.31 3.75 3.02
CA VAL A 14 1.19 3.67 1.86
C VAL A 14 1.51 5.07 1.39
N SER A 15 2.79 5.42 1.28
CA SER A 15 3.23 6.76 0.87
C SER A 15 4.33 6.70 -0.18
N ASN A 16 4.50 7.77 -0.96
CA ASN A 16 5.70 7.94 -1.78
C ASN A 16 6.71 8.80 -1.00
N PRO A 17 7.90 8.29 -0.64
CA PRO A 17 8.87 9.02 0.18
C PRO A 17 9.44 10.26 -0.50
N GLN A 18 9.37 10.35 -1.84
CA GLN A 18 9.87 11.48 -2.64
C GLN A 18 8.82 12.58 -2.83
N LYS A 19 7.57 12.34 -2.45
CA LYS A 19 6.45 13.27 -2.62
C LYS A 19 5.74 13.50 -1.29
N GLU A 20 6.14 14.57 -0.61
CA GLU A 20 5.55 14.96 0.66
C GLU A 20 4.02 15.12 0.55
N GLY A 21 3.29 14.65 1.56
CA GLY A 21 1.83 14.65 1.59
C GLY A 21 1.15 13.55 0.76
N SER A 22 1.87 12.84 -0.12
CA SER A 22 1.28 11.75 -0.92
C SER A 22 1.21 10.44 -0.11
N HIS A 23 0.07 10.20 0.52
CA HIS A 23 -0.21 8.97 1.22
C HIS A 23 -1.65 8.52 0.99
N ILE A 24 -1.86 7.21 1.04
CA ILE A 24 -3.17 6.59 1.11
C ILE A 24 -3.23 5.70 2.33
N LEU A 25 -4.38 5.71 2.98
CA LEU A 25 -4.71 4.73 4.02
C LEU A 25 -5.47 3.58 3.36
N ILE A 26 -5.01 2.36 3.58
CA ILE A 26 -5.71 1.13 3.20
C ILE A 26 -6.32 0.54 4.46
N ASN A 27 -7.63 0.39 4.46
CA ASN A 27 -8.37 -0.20 5.57
C ASN A 27 -8.67 -1.66 5.25
N PHE A 28 -8.26 -2.56 6.14
CA PHE A 28 -8.63 -3.97 6.09
C PHE A 28 -9.45 -4.30 7.33
N ASP A 29 -10.77 -4.33 7.16
CA ASP A 29 -11.66 -4.92 8.15
C ASP A 29 -11.94 -6.38 7.72
N PRO A 30 -11.50 -7.39 8.51
CA PRO A 30 -11.76 -8.79 8.21
C PRO A 30 -13.25 -9.18 8.29
N LEU A 31 -14.10 -8.32 8.85
CA LEU A 31 -15.54 -8.50 8.99
C LEU A 31 -16.33 -7.76 7.90
N GLU A 32 -15.69 -6.88 7.13
CA GLU A 32 -16.36 -6.15 6.04
C GLU A 32 -16.61 -7.04 4.81
N ASN A 33 -17.65 -6.66 4.05
CA ASN A 33 -18.07 -7.33 2.81
C ASN A 33 -16.95 -7.29 1.74
N VAL A 34 -16.85 -8.35 0.92
CA VAL A 34 -15.92 -8.53 -0.22
C VAL A 34 -15.85 -7.30 -1.14
N GLN A 35 -16.93 -6.53 -1.27
CA GLN A 35 -16.93 -5.30 -2.07
C GLN A 35 -16.01 -4.20 -1.52
N SER A 36 -15.95 -4.01 -0.20
CA SER A 36 -15.06 -3.02 0.44
C SER A 36 -13.58 -3.38 0.23
N PHE A 37 -13.26 -4.67 0.36
CA PHE A 37 -11.92 -5.19 0.08
C PHE A 37 -11.50 -4.93 -1.37
N ASN A 38 -12.40 -5.09 -2.34
CA ASN A 38 -12.10 -4.83 -3.74
C ASN A 38 -11.79 -3.36 -4.02
N SER A 39 -12.51 -2.42 -3.39
CA SER A 39 -12.22 -0.98 -3.55
C SER A 39 -10.85 -0.59 -3.00
N GLU A 40 -10.49 -1.12 -1.83
CA GLU A 40 -9.20 -0.84 -1.19
C GLU A 40 -8.03 -1.49 -1.97
N LYS A 41 -8.22 -2.71 -2.50
CA LYS A 41 -7.29 -3.36 -3.44
C LYS A 41 -7.07 -2.50 -4.69
N GLN A 42 -8.12 -1.96 -5.29
CA GLN A 42 -7.99 -1.08 -6.48
C GLN A 42 -7.26 0.23 -6.16
N LYS A 43 -7.55 0.84 -5.02
CA LYS A 43 -6.89 2.06 -4.54
C LYS A 43 -5.39 1.82 -4.36
N LEU A 44 -5.02 0.73 -3.70
CA LEU A 44 -3.63 0.32 -3.54
C LEU A 44 -2.94 0.17 -4.90
N PHE A 45 -3.51 -0.60 -5.83
CA PHE A 45 -2.86 -0.83 -7.12
C PHE A 45 -2.72 0.41 -7.98
N LYS A 46 -3.71 1.31 -7.97
CA LYS A 46 -3.60 2.61 -8.65
C LYS A 46 -2.40 3.39 -8.11
N PHE A 47 -2.20 3.39 -6.80
CA PHE A 47 -1.07 4.07 -6.16
C PHE A 47 0.28 3.42 -6.51
N LEU A 48 0.38 2.08 -6.45
CA LEU A 48 1.60 1.36 -6.83
C LEU A 48 1.98 1.59 -8.30
N LYS A 49 0.99 1.65 -9.20
CA LYS A 49 1.24 1.95 -10.63
C LYS A 49 1.80 3.36 -10.83
N ALA A 50 1.29 4.34 -10.07
CA ALA A 50 1.66 5.74 -10.24
C ALA A 50 3.00 6.14 -9.61
N ASN A 51 3.59 5.31 -8.75
CA ASN A 51 4.78 5.66 -7.97
C ASN A 51 5.90 4.65 -8.20
N ASP A 52 7.13 5.11 -8.38
CA ASP A 52 8.30 4.25 -8.61
C ASP A 52 8.91 3.76 -7.30
N GLU A 53 8.64 4.45 -6.19
CA GLU A 53 9.07 4.06 -4.86
C GLU A 53 7.91 4.24 -3.91
N VAL A 54 7.72 3.28 -3.01
CA VAL A 54 6.61 3.29 -2.05
C VAL A 54 7.07 2.82 -0.68
N THR A 55 6.59 3.48 0.36
CA THR A 55 6.80 3.11 1.76
C THR A 55 5.49 2.58 2.32
N PHE A 56 5.52 1.37 2.86
CA PHE A 56 4.44 0.77 3.62
C PHE A 56 4.72 0.92 5.10
N ALA A 57 3.72 1.36 5.85
CA ALA A 57 3.73 1.40 7.30
C ALA A 57 2.54 0.62 7.83
N PHE A 58 2.79 -0.38 8.68
CA PHE A 58 1.78 -1.23 9.29
C PHE A 58 2.06 -1.45 10.77
N LYS A 59 1.01 -1.74 11.54
CA LYS A 59 1.12 -2.06 12.96
C LYS A 59 1.86 -3.39 13.13
N ALA A 60 2.93 -3.38 13.92
CA ALA A 60 3.62 -4.60 14.36
C ALA A 60 2.98 -5.12 15.66
N MET A 61 3.48 -6.24 16.20
CA MET A 61 3.04 -6.69 17.54
C MET A 61 3.44 -5.64 18.60
N GLY A 62 2.48 -5.26 19.46
CA GLY A 62 2.63 -4.17 20.43
C GLY A 62 2.32 -2.78 19.85
N ASP A 63 2.81 -1.73 20.51
CA ASP A 63 2.68 -0.32 20.06
C ASP A 63 3.74 0.09 19.03
N HIS A 64 4.40 -0.89 18.40
CA HIS A 64 5.46 -0.68 17.43
C HIS A 64 4.93 -0.64 16.00
N MET A 65 5.59 0.14 15.14
CA MET A 65 5.28 0.24 13.71
C MET A 65 6.39 -0.42 12.91
N SER A 66 6.01 -1.22 11.91
CA SER A 66 6.91 -1.73 10.89
C SER A 66 6.81 -0.85 9.66
N VAL A 67 7.95 -0.34 9.19
CA VAL A 67 8.04 0.55 8.02
C VAL A 67 9.00 -0.06 7.02
N GLN A 68 8.56 -0.25 5.78
CA GLN A 68 9.35 -0.85 4.71
C GLN A 68 9.17 -0.07 3.42
N THR A 69 10.27 0.30 2.77
CA THR A 69 10.28 1.01 1.49
C THR A 69 10.72 0.06 0.38
N TYR A 70 10.06 0.14 -0.77
CA TYR A 70 10.35 -0.67 -1.94
C TYR A 70 10.51 0.20 -3.19
N ASP A 71 11.56 -0.09 -3.96
CA ASP A 71 11.73 0.38 -5.34
C ASP A 71 10.94 -0.53 -6.28
N LEU A 72 9.96 0.05 -6.97
CA LEU A 72 9.07 -0.61 -7.91
C LEU A 72 9.58 -0.53 -9.35
N LYS A 73 10.63 0.24 -9.66
CA LYS A 73 11.16 0.35 -11.04
C LYS A 73 11.49 -1.01 -11.68
N PRO A 74 12.19 -1.93 -11.00
CA PRO A 74 12.51 -3.23 -11.61
C PRO A 74 11.26 -4.05 -11.96
N ILE A 75 10.23 -3.95 -11.12
CA ILE A 75 8.95 -4.63 -11.35
C ILE A 75 8.24 -4.01 -12.55
N LYS A 76 8.18 -2.68 -12.63
CA LYS A 76 7.56 -1.97 -13.76
C LYS A 76 8.26 -2.25 -15.07
N GLU A 77 9.59 -2.23 -15.09
CA GLU A 77 10.40 -2.60 -16.25
C GLU A 77 10.14 -4.05 -16.68
N ALA A 78 10.06 -4.97 -15.73
CA ALA A 78 9.75 -6.37 -16.02
C ALA A 78 8.34 -6.56 -16.59
N LEU A 79 7.35 -5.80 -16.12
CA LEU A 79 5.98 -5.80 -16.67
C LEU A 79 5.93 -5.23 -18.10
N ILE A 80 6.60 -4.10 -18.36
CA ILE A 80 6.69 -3.49 -19.69
C ILE A 80 7.35 -4.45 -20.68
N ASN A 81 8.44 -5.11 -20.25
CA ASN A 81 9.19 -6.07 -21.05
C ASN A 81 8.53 -7.46 -21.12
N LYS A 82 7.31 -7.64 -20.59
CA LYS A 82 6.58 -8.91 -20.54
C LYS A 82 7.36 -10.07 -19.87
N LYS A 83 8.34 -9.74 -19.02
CA LYS A 83 9.08 -10.70 -18.17
C LYS A 83 8.28 -11.10 -16.94
N LEU A 84 7.33 -10.26 -16.54
CA LEU A 84 6.30 -10.54 -15.53
C LEU A 84 4.93 -10.34 -16.16
N SER A 85 3.95 -11.13 -15.71
CA SER A 85 2.54 -10.95 -16.01
C SER A 85 1.75 -10.86 -14.71
N CYS A 86 0.96 -9.80 -14.55
CA CYS A 86 -0.01 -9.71 -13.46
C CYS A 86 -1.40 -10.09 -14.00
N ASN A 87 -1.94 -11.20 -13.51
CA ASN A 87 -3.37 -11.50 -13.61
C ASN A 87 -4.05 -10.82 -12.41
N TRP A 88 -4.99 -9.91 -12.67
CA TRP A 88 -5.62 -9.05 -11.64
C TRP A 88 -6.89 -9.67 -11.05
#